data_AF-A0AAT9QXK2-F1
#
_entry.id   AF-A0AAT9QXK2-F1
#
_cell.length_a   1.000
_cell.length_b   1.000
_cell.length_c   1.000
_cell.angle_alpha   90.00
_cell.angle_beta   90.00
_cell.angle_gamma   90.00
#
_symmetry.space_group_name_H-M   'P 1'
#
loop_
_entity.id
_entity.type
_entity.pdbx_description
1 polymer ?
#
loop_
_entity_poly.entity_id
_entity_poly.type
_entity_poly.pdbx_seq_one_letter_code
_entity_poly.pdbx_strand_id
1 'polypeptide(L)' 'MCIRVEYVPRARLAEPWDAGRNVIVLPDHLIEPFALRALRFLLDELDIEQDEFGALCWCGKPIELPRVP' A
#
# COMPACT_ATOMS: atom_id res chain seq x y z
N MET A 1 -7.04 -0.54 13.69
CA MET A 1 -6.12 0.45 13.09
C MET A 1 -6.06 0.22 11.61
N CYS A 2 -6.09 1.26 10.79
CA CYS A 2 -6.05 1.08 9.34
C CYS A 2 -4.61 0.87 8.84
N ILE A 3 -4.48 0.25 7.66
CA ILE A 3 -3.25 0.05 6.92
C ILE A 3 -2.62 1.41 6.59
N ARG A 4 -1.32 1.50 6.80
CA ARG A 4 -0.49 2.65 6.42
C ARG A 4 0.43 2.25 5.28
N VAL A 5 0.80 3.23 4.45
CA VAL A 5 1.77 3.03 3.37
C VAL A 5 3.04 3.79 3.70
N GLU A 6 4.18 3.10 3.63
CA GLU A 6 5.49 3.70 3.78
C GLU A 6 6.32 3.48 2.52
N TYR A 7 7.09 4.50 2.15
CA TYR A 7 7.94 4.47 0.96
C TYR A 7 9.39 4.36 1.41
N VAL A 8 10.10 3.35 0.89
CA VAL A 8 11.51 3.11 1.23
C VAL A 8 12.34 2.88 -0.02
N PRO A 9 13.66 3.19 0.01
CA PRO A 9 14.55 2.81 -1.07
C PRO A 9 14.46 1.32 -1.35
N ARG A 10 14.43 0.93 -2.63
CA ARG A 10 14.33 -0.49 -3.06
C ARG A 10 15.34 -1.40 -2.36
N ALA A 11 16.54 -0.90 -2.07
CA ALA A 11 17.59 -1.63 -1.37
C ALA A 11 17.28 -1.97 0.10
N ARG A 12 16.30 -1.29 0.71
CA ARG A 12 15.84 -1.52 2.10
C ARG A 12 14.51 -2.27 2.17
N LEU A 13 13.94 -2.65 1.02
CA LEU A 13 12.69 -3.38 0.99
C LEU A 13 12.96 -4.84 1.37
N ALA A 14 12.60 -5.21 2.60
CA ALA A 14 12.75 -6.56 3.12
C ALA A 14 11.45 -7.36 2.91
N GLU A 15 10.36 -6.90 3.51
CA GLU A 15 9.02 -7.47 3.36
C GLU A 15 8.03 -6.37 2.93
N PRO A 16 7.12 -6.66 1.99
CA PRO A 16 6.15 -5.69 1.51
C PRO A 16 5.00 -5.44 2.50
N TRP A 17 4.81 -6.30 3.50
CA TRP A 17 3.78 -6.19 4.53
C TRP A 17 4.35 -6.43 5.93
N ASP A 18 4.21 -5.45 6.81
CA ASP A 18 4.49 -5.57 8.25
C ASP A 18 3.17 -5.69 9.01
N ALA A 19 2.80 -6.94 9.33
CA ALA A 19 1.58 -7.26 10.07
C ALA A 19 1.58 -6.68 11.50
N GLY A 20 2.76 -6.55 12.13
CA GLY A 20 2.90 -6.02 13.48
C GLY A 20 2.58 -4.52 13.54
N ARG A 21 2.87 -3.79 12.47
CA ARG A 21 2.64 -2.34 12.36
C ARG A 21 1.43 -1.96 11.51
N ASN A 22 0.81 -2.92 10.83
CA ASN A 22 -0.18 -2.70 9.77
C ASN A 22 0.36 -1.75 8.68
N VAL A 23 1.58 -2.00 8.20
CA VAL A 23 2.25 -1.14 7.21
C VAL A 23 2.54 -1.93 5.94
N ILE A 24 2.05 -1.42 4.81
CA ILE A 24 2.50 -1.84 3.48
C ILE A 24 3.70 -0.97 3.09
N VAL A 25 4.79 -1.62 2.70
CA VAL A 25 6.04 -0.96 2.32
C VAL A 25 6.17 -1.00 0.80
N LEU A 26 6.18 0.17 0.17
CA LEU A 26 6.39 0.34 -1.26
C LEU A 26 7.78 0.92 -1.56
N PRO A 27 8.38 0.60 -2.71
CA PRO A 27 9.55 1.32 -3.17
C PRO A 27 9.27 2.82 -3.39
N ASP A 28 10.19 3.67 -2.93
CA ASP A 28 10.13 5.14 -3.02
C ASP A 28 10.07 5.73 -4.43
N HIS A 29 10.59 5.01 -5.42
CA HIS A 29 10.52 5.41 -6.83
C HIS A 29 9.18 5.04 -7.50
N LEU A 30 8.26 4.37 -6.80
CA LEU A 30 6.92 4.14 -7.34
C LEU A 30 6.10 5.42 -7.25
N ILE A 31 5.78 5.97 -8.42
CA ILE A 31 4.84 7.07 -8.59
C ILE A 31 3.46 6.54 -9.00
N GLU A 32 2.42 7.37 -8.88
CA GLU A 32 1.11 7.07 -9.48
C GLU A 32 1.23 6.89 -11.01
N PRO A 33 0.52 5.92 -11.62
CA PRO A 33 -0.46 4.99 -11.05
C PRO A 33 0.16 3.66 -10.54
N PHE A 34 1.48 3.50 -10.62
CA PHE A 34 2.16 2.25 -10.28
C PHE A 34 2.15 1.95 -8.79
N ALA A 35 2.26 2.99 -7.95
CA ALA A 35 2.13 2.86 -6.50
C ALA A 35 0.75 2.29 -6.12
N LEU A 36 -0.33 2.83 -6.69
CA LEU A 36 -1.68 2.33 -6.46
C LEU A 36 -1.87 0.89 -6.93
N ARG A 37 -1.32 0.54 -8.10
CA ARG A 37 -1.39 -0.85 -8.60
C ARG A 37 -0.64 -1.82 -7.68
N ALA A 38 0.54 -1.46 -7.21
CA ALA A 38 1.32 -2.29 -6.29
C ALA A 38 0.61 -2.44 -4.94
N LEU A 39 0.04 -1.36 -4.41
CA LEU A 39 -0.77 -1.39 -3.20
C LEU A 39 -1.97 -2.34 -3.35
N ARG A 40 -2.74 -2.22 -4.43
CA ARG A 40 -3.91 -3.08 -4.66
C ARG A 40 -3.54 -4.55 -4.80
N PHE A 41 -2.42 -4.86 -5.45
CA PHE A 41 -1.92 -6.22 -5.56
C PHE A 41 -1.63 -6.82 -4.18
N LEU A 42 -0.96 -6.07 -3.30
CA LEU A 42 -0.67 -6.53 -1.94
C LEU A 42 -1.94 -6.66 -1.08
N LEU A 43 -2.93 -5.79 -1.27
CA LEU A 43 -4.20 -5.89 -0.57
C LEU A 43 -5.02 -7.11 -1.01
N ASP A 44 -4.98 -7.45 -2.30
CA ASP A 44 -5.59 -8.66 -2.85
C ASP A 44 -4.93 -9.93 -2.28
N GLU A 45 -3.59 -9.96 -2.17
CA GLU A 45 -2.86 -11.05 -1.50
C GLU A 45 -3.23 -11.20 -0.01
N LEU A 46 -3.73 -10.14 0.62
CA LEU A 46 -4.22 -10.13 2.00
C LEU A 46 -5.73 -10.43 2.11
N ASP A 47 -6.39 -10.81 1.02
CA ASP A 47 -7.84 -11.07 0.94
C ASP A 47 -8.69 -9.84 1.34
N ILE A 48 -8.19 -8.64 1.03
CA ILE A 48 -8.89 -7.38 1.27
C ILE A 48 -9.51 -6.90 -0.05
N GLU A 49 -10.83 -7.10 -0.17
CA GLU A 49 -11.60 -6.66 -1.34
C GLU A 49 -11.38 -5.18 -1.68
N GLN A 50 -11.12 -4.91 -2.96
CA GLN A 50 -10.84 -3.57 -3.48
C GLN A 50 -11.92 -3.14 -4.47
N ASP A 51 -12.36 -1.89 -4.36
CA ASP A 51 -13.22 -1.26 -5.35
C ASP A 51 -12.50 -1.00 -6.69
N GLU A 52 -13.25 -0.58 -7.70
CA GLU A 52 -12.71 -0.23 -9.01
C GLU A 52 -11.67 0.91 -8.94
N PHE A 53 -11.81 1.83 -7.97
CA PHE A 53 -10.96 3.02 -7.82
C PHE A 53 -10.35 3.14 -6.42
N GLY A 54 -9.11 3.64 -6.37
CA GLY A 54 -8.38 3.84 -5.11
C GLY A 54 -7.97 2.52 -4.46
N ALA A 55 -7.68 2.58 -3.17
CA ALA A 55 -7.34 1.44 -2.34
C ALA A 55 -8.11 1.51 -1.03
N LEU A 56 -8.69 0.39 -0.62
CA LEU A 56 -9.46 0.26 0.62
C LEU A 56 -8.70 -0.55 1.65
N CYS A 57 -8.83 -0.10 2.87
CA CYS A 57 -8.36 -0.77 4.06
C CYS A 57 -9.32 -1.91 4.45
N TRP A 58 -8.88 -2.85 5.29
CA TRP A 58 -9.75 -3.91 5.84
C TRP A 58 -10.98 -3.37 6.60
N CYS A 59 -10.96 -2.11 7.03
CA CYS A 59 -12.11 -1.46 7.68
C CYS A 59 -13.04 -0.72 6.68
N GLY A 60 -12.82 -0.88 5.38
CA GLY A 60 -13.57 -0.21 4.31
C GLY A 60 -13.23 1.27 4.10
N LYS A 61 -12.28 1.83 4.86
CA LYS A 61 -11.84 3.23 4.69
C LYS A 61 -10.81 3.36 3.57
N PRO A 62 -10.77 4.48 2.83
CA PRO A 62 -9.75 4.72 1.82
C PRO A 62 -8.35 4.79 2.44
N ILE A 63 -7.37 4.20 1.75
CA ILE A 63 -5.94 4.39 2.04
C ILE A 63 -5.47 5.59 1.22
N GLU A 64 -5.00 6.62 1.90
CA GLU A 64 -4.40 7.77 1.23
C GLU A 64 -2.95 7.46 0.85
N LEU A 65 -2.67 7.53 -0.45
CA LEU A 65 -1.31 7.53 -0.96
C LEU A 65 -0.74 8.96 -0.89
N PRO A 66 0.50 9.15 -0.42
CA PRO A 66 1.14 10.44 -0.44
C PRO A 66 1.20 10.94 -1.88
N ARG A 67 0.67 12.15 -2.09
CA ARG A 67 0.80 12.84 -3.38
C ARG A 67 2.27 13.16 -3.56
N VAL A 68 2.91 12.52 -4.54
CA VAL A 68 4.26 12.90 -4.97
C VAL A 68 4.18 14.35 -5.46
N PRO A 69 4.99 15.28 -4.92
CA PRO A 69 4.98 16.69 -5.33
C PRO A 69 5.49 16.90 -6.75
#